data_AF-A0A326U690-F1
#
_entry.id   AF-A0A326U690-F1
#
_cell.length_a   1.000
_cell.length_b   1.000
_cell.length_c   1.000
_cell.angle_alpha   90.00
_cell.angle_beta   90.00
_cell.angle_gamma   90.00
#
_symmetry.space_group_name_H-M   'P 1'
#
loop_
_entity.id
_entity.type
_entity.pdbx_description
1 polymer ?
#
loop_
_entity_poly.entity_id
_entity_poly.type
_entity_poly.pdbx_seq_one_letter_code
_entity_poly.pdbx_strand_id
1 'polypeptide(L)'
;MLVNVVGGETRRGFIVQRESNFTMTSEEVECAEKRMKQRWYDLVTAEQQGASLQTLDRMFNAYMLAVEEYNHCAERYLVEQAAAQHPETGSTVQKRKRRRKAS
;
A
#
# COMPACT_ATOMS: atom_id res chain seq x y z
N MET A 1 47.46 -14.51 -20.22
CA MET A 1 47.14 -15.58 -19.25
C MET A 1 47.34 -15.01 -17.86
N LEU A 2 46.26 -14.90 -17.09
CA LEU A 2 46.28 -14.78 -15.63
C LEU A 2 44.91 -15.26 -15.16
N VAL A 3 44.93 -16.44 -14.53
CA VAL A 3 43.83 -17.10 -13.84
C VAL A 3 43.40 -16.26 -12.65
N ASN A 4 42.09 -16.18 -12.39
CA ASN A 4 41.60 -16.00 -11.04
C ASN A 4 40.51 -17.03 -10.73
N VAL A 5 40.71 -17.64 -9.58
CA VAL A 5 40.13 -18.86 -9.05
C VAL A 5 38.82 -18.56 -8.32
N VAL A 6 37.88 -19.50 -8.49
CA VAL A 6 36.77 -19.96 -7.64
C VAL A 6 36.62 -19.35 -6.23
N GLY A 7 35.37 -19.01 -5.90
CA GLY A 7 34.85 -18.78 -4.54
C GLY A 7 33.96 -17.54 -4.53
N GLY A 8 32.70 -17.52 -4.11
CA GLY A 8 31.83 -18.49 -3.48
C GLY A 8 30.46 -17.82 -3.28
N GLU A 9 29.48 -18.60 -2.82
CA GLU A 9 28.26 -18.15 -2.15
C GLU A 9 27.14 -17.51 -2.98
N THR A 10 26.27 -18.39 -3.47
CA THR A 10 24.81 -18.34 -3.37
C THR A 10 24.25 -17.15 -2.56
N ARG A 11 23.87 -16.07 -3.25
CA ARG A 11 22.84 -15.13 -2.76
C ARG A 11 21.55 -15.29 -3.57
N ARG A 12 20.96 -16.48 -3.50
CA ARG A 12 19.53 -16.67 -3.80
C ARG A 12 18.78 -16.60 -2.47
N GLY A 13 17.93 -15.60 -2.28
CA GLY A 13 16.97 -15.64 -1.16
C GLY A 13 16.50 -14.34 -0.55
N PHE A 14 16.75 -13.15 -1.14
CA PHE A 14 16.34 -11.90 -0.50
C PHE A 14 15.50 -10.93 -1.35
N ILE A 15 15.10 -11.31 -2.57
CA ILE A 15 14.29 -10.44 -3.45
C ILE A 15 12.81 -10.84 -3.49
N VAL A 16 12.44 -12.06 -3.05
CA VAL A 16 11.09 -12.61 -3.27
C VAL A 16 10.00 -11.97 -2.39
N GLN A 17 10.30 -11.53 -1.16
CA GLN A 17 9.25 -10.99 -0.27
C GLN A 17 8.72 -9.61 -0.70
N ARG A 18 9.53 -8.79 -1.37
CA ARG A 18 9.16 -7.41 -1.70
C ARG A 18 8.21 -7.33 -2.88
N GLU A 19 8.44 -8.17 -3.90
CA GLU A 19 7.59 -8.25 -5.08
C GLU A 19 6.22 -8.84 -4.73
N SER A 20 6.17 -9.84 -3.85
CA SER A 20 4.90 -10.44 -3.40
C SER A 20 4.00 -9.46 -2.65
N ASN A 21 4.55 -8.60 -1.78
CA ASN A 21 3.73 -7.61 -1.06
C ASN A 21 3.20 -6.53 -2.00
N PHE A 22 4.01 -6.06 -2.95
CA PHE A 22 3.61 -5.01 -3.89
C PHE A 22 2.52 -5.48 -4.87
N THR A 23 2.60 -6.72 -5.36
CA THR A 23 1.53 -7.30 -6.18
C THR A 23 0.25 -7.45 -5.38
N MET A 24 0.35 -7.86 -4.11
CA MET A 24 -0.80 -8.02 -3.23
C MET A 24 -1.50 -6.69 -2.92
N THR A 25 -0.77 -5.59 -2.66
CA THR A 25 -1.39 -4.27 -2.48
C THR A 25 -2.02 -3.72 -3.75
N SER A 26 -1.46 -4.00 -4.93
CA SER A 26 -2.09 -3.64 -6.20
C SER A 26 -3.43 -4.37 -6.40
N GLU A 27 -3.46 -5.69 -6.14
CA GLU A 27 -4.68 -6.49 -6.23
C GLU A 27 -5.75 -6.05 -5.21
N GLU A 28 -5.33 -5.68 -3.98
CA GLU A 28 -6.22 -5.14 -2.95
C GLU A 28 -6.89 -3.84 -3.40
N VAL A 29 -6.12 -2.92 -4.01
CA VAL A 29 -6.65 -1.65 -4.55
C VAL A 29 -7.66 -1.91 -5.67
N GLU A 30 -7.34 -2.77 -6.63
CA GLU A 30 -8.25 -3.10 -7.73
C GLU A 30 -9.55 -3.75 -7.24
N CYS A 31 -9.45 -4.65 -6.25
CA CYS A 31 -10.61 -5.30 -5.66
C CYS A 31 -11.49 -4.31 -4.88
N ALA A 32 -10.89 -3.37 -4.15
CA ALA A 32 -11.63 -2.31 -3.46
C ALA A 32 -12.29 -1.36 -4.46
N GLU A 33 -11.59 -0.95 -5.53
CA GLU A 33 -12.12 -0.09 -6.57
C GLU A 33 -13.32 -0.73 -7.29
N LYS A 34 -13.22 -2.02 -7.64
CA LYS A 34 -14.31 -2.77 -8.26
C LYS A 34 -15.55 -2.82 -7.36
N ARG A 35 -15.36 -3.07 -6.06
CA ARG A 35 -16.47 -3.08 -5.09
C ARG A 35 -17.12 -1.70 -4.95
N MET A 36 -16.32 -0.64 -4.85
CA MET A 36 -16.82 0.74 -4.82
C MET A 36 -17.66 1.06 -6.05
N LYS A 37 -17.15 0.75 -7.26
CA LYS A 37 -17.88 0.96 -8.52
C LYS A 37 -19.17 0.17 -8.60
N GLN A 38 -19.17 -1.08 -8.15
CA GLN A 38 -20.39 -1.90 -8.11
C GLN A 38 -21.44 -1.29 -7.18
N ARG A 39 -21.04 -0.87 -5.97
CA ARG A 39 -21.97 -0.25 -5.01
C ARG A 39 -22.57 1.05 -5.54
N TRP A 40 -21.77 1.86 -6.22
CA TRP A 40 -22.27 3.05 -6.90
C TRP A 40 -23.29 2.71 -7.98
N TYR A 41 -22.98 1.74 -8.84
CA TYR A 41 -23.89 1.29 -9.89
C TYR A 41 -25.23 0.78 -9.33
N ASP A 42 -25.18 -0.05 -8.29
CA ASP A 42 -26.36 -0.58 -7.63
C ASP A 42 -27.21 0.55 -7.02
N LEU A 43 -26.57 1.53 -6.36
CA LEU A 43 -27.23 2.68 -5.76
C LEU A 43 -27.97 3.52 -6.82
N VAL A 44 -27.27 3.89 -7.89
CA VAL A 44 -27.86 4.68 -9.00
C VAL A 44 -28.99 3.92 -9.67
N THR A 45 -28.85 2.60 -9.84
CA THR A 45 -29.89 1.75 -10.42
C THR A 45 -31.13 1.71 -9.51
N ALA A 46 -30.94 1.56 -8.21
CA ALA A 46 -32.04 1.56 -7.23
C ALA A 46 -32.75 2.91 -7.18
N GLU A 47 -32.02 4.02 -7.27
CA GLU A 47 -32.59 5.37 -7.32
C GLU A 47 -33.48 5.54 -8.56
N GLN A 48 -33.00 5.13 -9.74
CA GLN A 48 -33.76 5.20 -11.00
C GLN A 48 -35.01 4.31 -10.98
N GLN A 49 -34.98 3.20 -10.23
CA GLN A 49 -36.13 2.32 -10.04
C GLN A 49 -37.13 2.85 -9.01
N GLY A 50 -36.87 4.01 -8.40
CA GLY A 50 -37.75 4.61 -7.40
C GLY A 50 -37.70 3.90 -6.05
N ALA A 51 -36.55 3.32 -5.67
CA ALA A 51 -36.36 2.77 -4.34
C ALA A 51 -36.65 3.81 -3.24
N SER A 52 -37.10 3.35 -2.08
CA SER A 52 -37.43 4.25 -0.97
C SER A 52 -36.18 4.95 -0.43
N LEU A 53 -36.36 6.16 0.12
CA LEU A 53 -35.27 6.94 0.71
C LEU A 53 -34.51 6.15 1.79
N GLN A 54 -35.21 5.37 2.61
CA GLN A 54 -34.57 4.53 3.64
C GLN A 54 -33.68 3.43 3.04
N THR A 55 -34.05 2.87 1.89
CA THR A 55 -33.23 1.89 1.18
C THR A 55 -32.01 2.57 0.56
N LEU A 56 -32.21 3.72 -0.09
CA LEU A 56 -31.13 4.49 -0.71
C LEU A 56 -30.11 4.95 0.34
N ASP A 57 -30.55 5.40 1.53
CA ASP A 57 -29.67 5.79 2.63
C ASP A 57 -28.78 4.62 3.10
N ARG A 58 -29.36 3.42 3.26
CA ARG A 58 -28.59 2.21 3.59
C ARG A 58 -27.57 1.85 2.52
N MET A 59 -27.95 1.97 1.25
CA MET A 59 -27.06 1.69 0.12
C MET A 59 -25.95 2.74 0.00
N PHE A 60 -26.25 4.00 0.27
CA PHE A 60 -25.28 5.08 0.32
C PHE A 60 -24.26 4.87 1.44
N ASN A 61 -24.71 4.49 2.64
CA ASN A 61 -23.81 4.14 3.75
C ASN A 61 -22.88 2.98 3.36
N ALA A 62 -23.40 1.95 2.68
CA ALA A 62 -22.59 0.84 2.18
C ALA A 62 -21.59 1.26 1.08
N TYR A 63 -21.96 2.22 0.22
CA TYR A 63 -21.06 2.81 -0.76
C TYR A 63 -19.94 3.60 -0.09
N MET A 64 -20.26 4.42 0.92
CA MET A 64 -19.26 5.18 1.67
C MET A 64 -18.20 4.28 2.34
N LEU A 65 -18.62 3.15 2.93
CA LEU A 65 -17.68 2.16 3.47
C LEU A 65 -16.75 1.59 2.38
N ALA A 66 -17.26 1.35 1.17
CA ALA A 66 -16.44 0.88 0.06
C ALA A 66 -15.45 1.96 -0.44
N VAL A 67 -15.82 3.24 -0.38
CA VAL A 67 -14.92 4.37 -0.68
C VAL A 67 -13.80 4.44 0.35
N GLU A 68 -14.13 4.33 1.64
CA GLU A 68 -13.13 4.33 2.72
C GLU A 68 -12.13 3.18 2.57
N GLU A 69 -12.61 1.98 2.26
CA GLU A 69 -11.76 0.82 2.00
C GLU A 69 -10.84 1.03 0.79
N TYR A 70 -11.37 1.56 -0.32
CA TYR A 70 -10.56 1.91 -1.49
C TYR A 70 -9.48 2.93 -1.13
N ASN A 71 -9.84 4.00 -0.42
CA ASN A 71 -8.88 5.02 0.00
C ASN A 71 -7.79 4.42 0.88
N HIS A 72 -8.14 3.56 1.83
CA HIS A 72 -7.17 2.91 2.71
C HIS A 72 -6.18 2.02 1.93
N CYS A 73 -6.68 1.20 1.00
CA CYS A 73 -5.84 0.39 0.12
C CYS A 73 -4.95 1.27 -0.76
N ALA A 74 -5.49 2.35 -1.34
CA ALA A 74 -4.76 3.26 -2.21
C ALA A 74 -3.65 4.02 -1.45
N GLU A 75 -3.93 4.49 -0.24
CA GLU A 75 -2.93 5.12 0.64
C GLU A 75 -1.80 4.15 0.96
N ARG A 76 -2.12 2.90 1.34
CA ARG A 76 -1.11 1.86 1.60
C ARG A 76 -0.25 1.58 0.38
N TYR A 77 -0.86 1.44 -0.79
CA TYR A 77 -0.14 1.23 -2.04
C TYR A 77 0.80 2.40 -2.39
N LEU A 78 0.36 3.64 -2.18
CA LEU A 78 1.20 4.83 -2.39
C LEU A 78 2.38 4.90 -1.41
N VAL A 79 2.16 4.56 -0.13
CA VAL A 79 3.23 4.49 0.87
C VAL A 79 4.26 3.42 0.51
N GLU A 80 3.81 2.25 0.07
CA GLU A 80 4.70 1.17 -0.37
C GLU A 80 5.48 1.54 -1.64
N GLN A 81 4.87 2.26 -2.59
CA GLN A 81 5.57 2.82 -3.74
C GLN A 81 6.62 3.87 -3.36
N ALA A 82 6.29 4.78 -2.44
CA ALA A 82 7.24 5.79 -1.97
C ALA A 82 8.43 5.16 -1.23
N ALA A 83 8.18 4.13 -0.40
CA ALA A 83 9.23 3.33 0.24
C ALA A 83 10.03 2.48 -0.77
N ALA A 84 9.44 2.12 -1.92
CA ALA A 84 10.14 1.45 -3.00
C ALA A 84 11.15 2.36 -3.71
N GLN A 85 10.84 3.65 -3.83
CA GLN A 85 11.65 4.63 -4.56
C GLN A 85 12.80 5.25 -3.72
N HIS A 86 12.71 5.23 -2.39
CA HIS A 86 13.78 5.71 -1.48
C HIS A 86 14.20 4.63 -0.46
N PRO A 87 15.14 3.71 -0.81
CA PRO A 87 15.64 2.73 0.15
C PRO A 87 16.61 3.30 1.21
N GLU A 88 17.00 4.57 1.16
CA GLU A 88 18.08 5.10 2.01
C GLU A 88 17.71 6.46 2.65
N THR A 89 17.18 6.44 3.87
CA THR A 89 17.59 7.35 4.98
C THR A 89 17.36 6.68 6.33
N GLY A 90 17.65 5.37 6.41
CA GLY A 90 17.88 4.72 7.69
C GLY A 90 19.34 4.94 8.11
N SER A 91 19.55 5.64 9.23
CA SER A 91 20.80 5.71 10.00
C SER A 91 21.75 6.90 9.73
N THR A 92 21.61 7.95 10.54
CA THR A 92 22.68 8.41 11.45
C THR A 92 22.10 9.28 12.57
N VAL A 93 21.36 8.67 13.50
CA VAL A 93 21.28 9.24 14.87
C VAL A 93 22.61 8.91 15.55
N GLN A 94 23.65 9.64 15.14
CA GLN A 94 25.00 9.50 15.65
C GLN A 94 25.04 10.12 17.06
N LYS A 95 24.96 9.25 18.06
CA LYS A 95 25.48 9.36 19.42
C LYS A 95 25.74 10.80 19.92
N ARG A 96 24.88 11.28 20.82
CA ARG A 96 25.20 12.35 21.79
C ARG A 96 26.45 11.97 22.59
N LYS A 97 27.64 12.25 22.06
CA LYS A 97 28.91 12.17 22.80
C LYS A 97 29.09 13.50 23.54
N ARG A 98 28.92 13.42 24.86
CA ARG A 98 29.29 14.41 25.87
C ARG A 98 30.62 15.10 25.49
N ARG A 99 30.60 16.43 25.38
CA ARG A 99 31.78 17.29 25.57
C ARG A 99 31.36 18.77 25.66
N ARG A 100 31.28 19.31 26.88
CA ARG A 100 31.51 20.73 27.21
C ARG A 100 32.30 20.77 28.52
N LYS A 101 33.59 21.14 28.41
CA LYS A 101 34.27 22.33 28.99
C LYS A 101 34.40 22.24 30.52
N ALA A 102 35.59 21.95 31.04
CA ALA A 102 36.68 22.88 31.34
C ALA A 102 36.38 23.76 32.58
N SER A 103 37.07 23.48 33.68
CA SER A 103 37.54 24.42 34.69
C SER A 103 38.93 23.99 35.11
#